data_AF-A0A2E3VWB6-F1
#
_entry.id   AF-A0A2E3VWB6-F1
#
_cell.length_a   1.000
_cell.length_b   1.000
_cell.length_c   1.000
_cell.angle_alpha   90.00
_cell.angle_beta   90.00
_cell.angle_gamma   90.00
#
_symmetry.space_group_name_H-M   'P 1'
#
loop_
_entity.id
_entity.type
_entity.pdbx_description
1 polymer ?
#
loop_
_entity_poly.entity_id
_entity_poly.type
_entity_poly.pdbx_seq_one_letter_code
_entity_poly.pdbx_strand_id
1 'polypeptide(L)'
;MNKLILVILLTSGVINAQTVEVTTEQPPLMGKELLLSELEKLENSENVNFEEALSSMNEKINSYAVVRKKECMGEYSSLEITPEGERRILKNKLSKEEKKLCLLELIRLRKNFTNSLFNIRRKALVHQHKAQLQNLEKLRSETLQELDSVGAKLK
;
A
#
# COMPACT_ATOMS: atom_id res chain seq x y z
N MET A 1 51.96 10.58 41.09
CA MET A 1 52.21 10.01 39.74
C MET A 1 51.29 8.82 39.51
N ASN A 2 50.42 8.99 38.51
CA ASN A 2 49.49 8.06 37.86
C ASN A 2 49.61 6.56 38.19
N LYS A 3 48.61 6.01 38.88
CA LYS A 3 48.25 4.59 38.83
C LYS A 3 46.73 4.38 38.77
N LEU A 4 46.02 5.22 38.00
CA LEU A 4 44.55 5.11 37.90
C LEU A 4 44.00 5.21 36.46
N ILE A 5 44.82 5.02 35.44
CA ILE A 5 44.39 5.06 34.05
C ILE A 5 45.02 3.88 33.30
N LEU A 6 44.61 2.65 33.61
CA LEU A 6 44.99 1.50 32.78
C LEU A 6 44.06 0.28 32.92
N VAL A 7 42.78 0.49 33.27
CA VAL A 7 41.80 -0.61 33.36
C VAL A 7 40.52 -0.34 32.54
N ILE A 8 40.37 0.84 31.92
CA ILE A 8 39.13 1.21 31.19
C ILE A 8 39.16 0.80 29.70
N LEU A 9 40.25 0.21 29.19
CA LEU A 9 40.42 -0.08 27.76
C LEU A 9 40.25 -1.56 27.34
N LEU A 10 39.62 -2.40 28.16
CA LEU A 10 39.46 -3.84 27.86
C LEU A 10 38.02 -4.39 27.91
N THR A 11 36.98 -3.54 27.99
CA THR A 11 35.58 -4.02 28.02
C THR A 11 34.68 -3.52 26.88
N SER A 12 35.19 -2.74 25.92
CA SER A 12 34.43 -2.29 24.73
C SER A 12 34.55 -3.26 23.54
N GLY A 13 34.46 -4.56 23.81
CA GLY A 13 34.61 -5.62 22.82
C GLY A 13 33.49 -6.66 22.84
N VAL A 14 32.28 -6.30 23.28
CA VAL A 14 31.10 -7.14 23.07
C VAL A 14 30.49 -6.74 21.73
N ILE A 15 30.88 -7.47 20.69
CA ILE A 15 30.19 -7.44 19.40
C ILE A 15 28.79 -8.00 19.65
N ASN A 16 27.82 -7.11 19.84
CA ASN A 16 26.42 -7.46 19.70
C ASN A 16 26.18 -7.75 18.23
N ALA A 17 26.34 -9.02 17.84
CA ALA A 17 25.73 -9.54 16.63
C ALA A 17 24.21 -9.49 16.85
N GLN A 18 23.60 -8.35 16.51
CA GLN A 18 22.16 -8.29 16.33
C GLN A 18 21.85 -9.13 15.11
N THR A 19 21.37 -10.35 15.34
CA THR A 19 20.62 -11.07 14.31
C THR A 19 19.39 -10.24 14.03
N VAL A 20 19.46 -9.43 12.97
CA VAL A 20 18.27 -8.87 12.35
C VAL A 20 17.50 -10.09 11.85
N GLU A 21 16.52 -10.55 12.63
CA GLU A 21 15.42 -11.32 12.07
C GLU A 21 14.79 -10.41 11.03
N VAL A 22 15.19 -10.62 9.77
CA VAL A 22 14.45 -10.12 8.64
C VAL A 22 13.15 -10.91 8.66
N THR A 23 12.18 -10.44 9.44
CA THR A 23 10.80 -10.86 9.31
C THR A 23 10.36 -10.33 7.95
N THR A 24 10.63 -11.10 6.90
CA THR A 24 9.85 -11.02 5.68
C THR A 24 8.47 -11.55 6.02
N GLU A 25 7.68 -10.77 6.77
CA GLU A 25 6.24 -10.82 6.64
C GLU A 25 5.96 -10.30 5.23
N GLN A 26 6.11 -11.17 4.23
CA GLN A 26 5.46 -10.95 2.97
C GLN A 26 3.97 -10.86 3.30
N PRO A 27 3.31 -9.72 3.05
CA PRO A 27 1.88 -9.60 3.31
C PRO A 27 1.18 -10.76 2.60
N PRO A 28 0.16 -11.37 3.24
CA PRO A 28 -0.52 -12.54 2.69
C PRO A 28 -0.91 -12.26 1.24
N LEU A 29 -0.51 -13.16 0.34
CA LEU A 29 -0.68 -12.97 -1.09
C LEU A 29 -2.18 -12.88 -1.39
N MET A 30 -2.66 -11.64 -1.57
CA MET A 30 -4.06 -11.37 -1.78
C MET A 30 -4.46 -11.80 -3.19
N GLY A 31 -5.47 -12.65 -3.32
CA GLY A 31 -5.99 -13.09 -4.61
C GLY A 31 -6.51 -11.92 -5.46
N LYS A 32 -6.46 -12.08 -6.79
CA LYS A 32 -6.92 -11.07 -7.76
C LYS A 32 -8.36 -10.64 -7.48
N GLU A 33 -9.22 -11.59 -7.17
CA GLU A 33 -10.65 -11.40 -6.94
C GLU A 33 -10.90 -10.57 -5.68
N LEU A 34 -10.11 -10.80 -4.63
CA LEU A 34 -10.22 -10.03 -3.39
C LEU A 34 -9.78 -8.58 -3.62
N LEU A 35 -8.68 -8.37 -4.36
CA LEU A 35 -8.22 -7.02 -4.74
C LEU A 35 -9.26 -6.26 -5.56
N LEU A 36 -9.90 -6.93 -6.53
CA LEU A 36 -10.96 -6.33 -7.34
C LEU A 36 -12.19 -6.00 -6.48
N SER A 37 -12.57 -6.86 -5.54
CA SER A 37 -13.68 -6.61 -4.62
C SER A 37 -13.40 -5.45 -3.67
N GLU A 38 -12.20 -5.35 -3.11
CA GLU A 38 -11.82 -4.21 -2.27
C GLU A 38 -11.82 -2.90 -3.07
N LEU A 39 -11.34 -2.92 -4.31
CA LEU A 39 -11.36 -1.75 -5.19
C LEU A 39 -12.78 -1.28 -5.49
N GLU A 40 -13.68 -2.21 -5.80
CA GLU A 40 -15.09 -1.92 -6.06
C GLU A 40 -15.78 -1.32 -4.82
N LYS A 41 -15.49 -1.87 -3.63
CA LYS A 41 -16.00 -1.29 -2.36
C LYS A 41 -15.51 0.14 -2.16
N LEU A 42 -14.25 0.41 -2.46
CA LEU A 42 -13.67 1.75 -2.35
C LEU A 42 -14.28 2.72 -3.37
N GLU A 43 -14.59 2.25 -4.58
CA GLU A 43 -15.20 3.06 -5.64
C GLU A 43 -16.64 3.52 -5.33
N ASN A 44 -17.34 2.75 -4.49
CA ASN A 44 -18.71 2.98 -4.09
C ASN A 44 -18.86 3.56 -2.67
N SER A 45 -17.75 3.83 -1.97
CA SER A 45 -17.81 4.41 -0.64
C SER A 45 -17.82 5.93 -0.68
N GLU A 46 -18.62 6.56 0.18
CA GLU A 46 -18.76 8.03 0.26
C GLU A 46 -17.96 8.66 1.41
N ASN A 47 -17.69 7.91 2.49
CA ASN A 47 -17.17 8.44 3.77
C ASN A 47 -15.87 7.78 4.25
N VAL A 48 -15.01 7.34 3.35
CA VAL A 48 -13.72 6.74 3.70
C VAL A 48 -12.64 7.82 3.73
N ASN A 49 -11.67 7.68 4.65
CA ASN A 49 -10.39 8.38 4.54
C ASN A 49 -9.68 7.88 3.27
N PHE A 50 -9.99 8.53 2.15
CA PHE A 50 -9.54 8.08 0.83
C PHE A 50 -8.02 8.04 0.73
N GLU A 51 -7.29 8.90 1.43
CA GLU A 51 -5.84 8.94 1.34
C GLU A 51 -5.19 7.65 1.85
N GLU A 52 -5.58 7.22 3.06
CA GLU A 52 -5.09 5.99 3.67
C GLU A 52 -5.55 4.75 2.87
N ALA A 53 -6.82 4.72 2.48
CA ALA A 53 -7.37 3.60 1.70
C ALA A 53 -6.70 3.48 0.32
N LEU A 54 -6.41 4.59 -0.35
CA LEU A 54 -5.70 4.62 -1.64
C LEU A 54 -4.23 4.18 -1.49
N SER A 55 -3.57 4.60 -0.40
CA SER A 55 -2.19 4.18 -0.12
C SER A 55 -2.11 2.67 0.11
N SER A 56 -2.97 2.14 1.00
CA SER A 56 -3.05 0.71 1.28
C SER A 56 -3.38 -0.10 0.02
N MET A 57 -4.32 0.37 -0.81
CA MET A 57 -4.68 -0.30 -2.06
C MET A 57 -3.53 -0.34 -3.05
N ASN A 58 -2.77 0.75 -3.18
CA ASN A 58 -1.58 0.79 -4.04
C ASN A 58 -0.52 -0.23 -3.59
N GLU A 59 -0.25 -0.33 -2.30
CA GLU A 59 0.73 -1.28 -1.75
C GLU A 59 0.32 -2.73 -2.04
N LYS A 60 -0.95 -3.08 -1.80
CA LYS A 60 -1.49 -4.42 -2.06
C LYS A 60 -1.38 -4.79 -3.54
N ILE A 61 -1.78 -3.90 -4.45
CA ILE A 61 -1.71 -4.14 -5.90
C ILE A 61 -0.28 -4.24 -6.40
N ASN A 62 0.61 -3.36 -5.92
CA ASN A 62 2.02 -3.40 -6.31
C ASN A 62 2.68 -4.70 -5.84
N SER A 63 2.40 -5.12 -4.61
CA SER A 63 2.91 -6.38 -4.06
C SER A 63 2.41 -7.58 -4.87
N TYR A 64 1.11 -7.65 -5.14
CA TYR A 64 0.52 -8.67 -6.01
C TYR A 64 1.16 -8.68 -7.40
N ALA A 65 1.30 -7.52 -8.02
CA ALA A 65 1.85 -7.41 -9.37
C ALA A 65 3.32 -7.85 -9.44
N VAL A 66 4.12 -7.56 -8.42
CA VAL A 66 5.52 -8.00 -8.34
C VAL A 66 5.59 -9.52 -8.27
N VAL A 67 4.84 -10.14 -7.35
CA VAL A 67 4.84 -11.61 -7.23
C VAL A 67 4.33 -12.26 -8.50
N ARG A 68 3.20 -11.80 -9.02
CA ARG A 68 2.59 -12.36 -10.23
C ARG A 68 3.49 -12.21 -11.46
N LYS A 69 4.25 -11.12 -11.56
CA LYS A 69 5.26 -10.94 -12.62
C LYS A 69 6.34 -12.03 -12.54
N LYS A 70 6.88 -12.30 -11.35
CA LYS A 70 7.90 -13.34 -11.15
C LYS A 70 7.35 -14.74 -11.48
N GLU A 71 6.10 -15.01 -11.14
CA GLU A 71 5.38 -16.23 -11.54
C GLU A 71 5.27 -16.33 -13.06
N CYS A 72 4.78 -15.28 -13.73
CA CYS A 72 4.69 -15.23 -15.18
C CYS A 72 6.05 -15.38 -15.88
N MET A 73 7.14 -14.91 -15.26
CA MET A 73 8.50 -15.06 -15.80
C MET A 73 9.08 -16.46 -15.57
N GLY A 74 8.49 -17.24 -14.66
CA GLY A 74 8.95 -18.57 -14.28
C GLY A 74 10.20 -18.53 -13.38
N GLU A 75 10.28 -17.52 -12.52
CA GLU A 75 11.34 -17.38 -11.50
C GLU A 75 11.14 -18.35 -10.33
N TYR A 76 9.92 -18.84 -10.12
CA TYR A 76 9.63 -19.86 -9.13
C TYR A 76 9.76 -21.27 -9.70
N SER A 77 10.39 -22.15 -8.94
CA SER A 77 10.42 -23.58 -9.20
C SER A 77 9.45 -24.30 -8.26
N SER A 78 8.63 -25.19 -8.79
CA SER A 78 7.75 -26.02 -7.97
C SER A 78 8.55 -27.18 -7.37
N LEU A 79 8.26 -27.51 -6.11
CA LEU A 79 8.82 -28.66 -5.41
C LEU A 79 7.68 -29.64 -5.12
N GLU A 80 7.87 -30.88 -5.54
CA GLU A 80 6.97 -31.99 -5.24
C GLU A 80 7.66 -32.92 -4.25
N ILE A 81 6.93 -33.34 -3.22
CA ILE A 81 7.35 -34.43 -2.34
C ILE A 81 6.61 -35.67 -2.82
N THR A 82 7.36 -36.64 -3.30
CA THR A 82 6.82 -37.93 -3.75
C THR A 82 6.25 -38.72 -2.55
N PRO A 83 5.38 -39.72 -2.78
CA PRO A 83 4.88 -40.59 -1.72
C PRO A 83 6.00 -41.27 -0.90
N GLU A 84 7.16 -41.47 -1.51
CA GLU A 84 8.37 -42.05 -0.92
C GLU A 84 9.19 -41.04 -0.11
N GLY A 85 8.78 -39.77 -0.06
CA GLY A 85 9.45 -38.70 0.68
C GLY A 85 10.60 -38.00 -0.07
N GLU A 86 10.85 -38.36 -1.33
CA GLU A 86 11.88 -37.70 -2.15
C GLU A 86 11.39 -36.34 -2.66
N ARG A 87 12.27 -35.34 -2.59
CA ARG A 87 12.03 -33.99 -3.12
C ARG A 87 12.38 -33.96 -4.62
N ARG A 88 11.39 -33.75 -5.48
CA ARG A 88 11.59 -33.51 -6.92
C ARG A 88 11.33 -32.05 -7.25
N ILE A 89 12.29 -31.40 -7.91
CA ILE A 89 12.10 -30.07 -8.48
C ILE A 89 11.31 -30.25 -9.78
N LEU A 90 10.03 -29.86 -9.76
CA LEU A 90 9.19 -29.80 -10.93
C LEU A 90 9.61 -28.62 -11.80
N LYS A 91 10.14 -28.91 -12.98
CA LYS A 91 10.45 -27.94 -14.03
C LYS A 91 9.24 -27.60 -14.90
N ASN A 92 8.02 -27.64 -14.37
CA ASN A 92 6.83 -27.17 -15.10
C ASN A 92 6.86 -25.64 -15.20
N LYS A 93 7.69 -25.15 -16.11
CA LYS A 93 7.75 -23.74 -16.49
C LYS A 93 6.68 -23.50 -17.54
N LEU A 94 5.98 -22.38 -17.42
CA LEU A 94 5.08 -21.88 -18.46
C LEU A 94 5.79 -21.85 -19.82
N SER A 95 5.10 -22.32 -20.85
CA SER A 95 5.48 -22.14 -22.26
C SER A 95 5.56 -20.65 -22.64
N LYS A 96 6.17 -20.32 -23.79
CA LYS A 96 6.30 -18.92 -24.23
C LYS A 96 4.93 -18.26 -24.38
N GLU A 97 3.96 -19.00 -24.90
CA GLU A 97 2.58 -18.58 -25.11
C GLU A 97 1.88 -18.32 -23.77
N GLU A 98 2.01 -19.23 -22.80
CA GLU A 98 1.44 -19.07 -21.45
C GLU A 98 2.07 -17.88 -20.70
N LYS A 99 3.39 -17.68 -20.81
CA LYS A 99 4.06 -16.50 -20.24
C LYS A 99 3.51 -15.21 -20.82
N LYS A 100 3.34 -15.16 -22.15
CA LYS A 100 2.78 -14.00 -22.85
C LYS A 100 1.35 -13.72 -22.37
N LEU A 101 0.51 -14.75 -22.26
CA LEU A 101 -0.87 -14.62 -21.77
C LEU A 101 -0.90 -14.12 -20.32
N CYS A 102 -0.08 -14.70 -19.44
CA CYS A 102 0.03 -14.29 -18.03
C CYS A 102 0.44 -12.82 -17.89
N LEU A 103 1.46 -12.38 -18.65
CA LEU A 103 1.90 -10.98 -18.64
C LEU A 103 0.84 -10.03 -19.22
N LEU A 104 0.13 -10.42 -20.27
CA LEU A 104 -0.97 -9.63 -20.83
C LEU A 104 -2.13 -9.47 -19.82
N GLU A 105 -2.46 -10.52 -19.09
CA GLU A 105 -3.46 -10.46 -18.03
C GLU A 105 -3.02 -9.51 -16.92
N LEU A 106 -1.76 -9.58 -16.49
CA LEU A 106 -1.21 -8.67 -15.48
C LEU A 106 -1.24 -7.21 -15.95
N ILE A 107 -0.92 -6.94 -17.22
CA ILE A 107 -1.03 -5.59 -17.80
C ILE A 107 -2.48 -5.10 -17.79
N ARG A 108 -3.44 -5.93 -18.21
CA ARG A 108 -4.87 -5.57 -18.20
C ARG A 108 -5.33 -5.26 -16.78
N LEU A 109 -4.94 -6.08 -15.81
CA LEU A 109 -5.25 -5.88 -14.41
C LEU A 109 -4.73 -4.52 -13.92
N ARG A 110 -3.46 -4.19 -14.19
CA ARG A 110 -2.88 -2.89 -13.82
C ARG A 110 -3.61 -1.72 -14.46
N LYS A 111 -3.97 -1.81 -15.74
CA LYS A 111 -4.75 -0.75 -16.42
C LYS A 111 -6.09 -0.51 -15.75
N ASN A 112 -6.83 -1.58 -15.42
CA ASN A 112 -8.12 -1.48 -14.74
C ASN A 112 -7.96 -0.82 -13.37
N PHE A 113 -6.98 -1.29 -12.57
CA PHE A 113 -6.70 -0.70 -11.27
C PHE A 113 -6.34 0.79 -11.35
N THR A 114 -5.44 1.17 -12.26
CA THR A 114 -5.04 2.57 -12.43
C THR A 114 -6.24 3.46 -12.77
N ASN A 115 -7.13 3.00 -13.66
CA ASN A 115 -8.33 3.76 -14.02
C ASN A 115 -9.31 3.91 -12.84
N SER A 116 -9.60 2.84 -12.12
CA SER A 116 -10.49 2.91 -10.95
C SER A 116 -9.89 3.80 -9.85
N LEU A 117 -8.59 3.67 -9.58
CA LEU A 117 -7.91 4.47 -8.57
C LEU A 117 -7.94 5.97 -8.91
N PHE A 118 -7.74 6.30 -10.19
CA PHE A 118 -7.91 7.67 -10.68
C PHE A 118 -9.33 8.19 -10.44
N ASN A 119 -10.35 7.40 -10.77
CA ASN A 119 -11.75 7.78 -10.58
C ASN A 119 -12.08 8.02 -9.10
N ILE A 120 -11.62 7.12 -8.21
CA ILE A 120 -11.78 7.24 -6.76
C ILE A 120 -11.16 8.55 -6.27
N ARG A 121 -9.89 8.79 -6.63
CA ARG A 121 -9.18 10.00 -6.21
C ARG A 121 -9.85 11.28 -6.72
N ARG A 122 -10.33 11.26 -7.97
CA ARG A 122 -11.08 12.38 -8.54
C ARG A 122 -12.37 12.65 -7.76
N LYS A 123 -13.15 11.62 -7.45
CA LYS A 123 -14.40 11.76 -6.66
C LYS A 123 -14.09 12.35 -5.28
N ALA A 124 -13.07 11.83 -4.60
CA ALA A 124 -12.65 12.32 -3.28
C ALA A 124 -12.27 13.81 -3.31
N LEU A 125 -11.47 14.23 -4.28
CA LEU A 125 -11.06 15.62 -4.45
C LEU A 125 -12.24 16.56 -4.72
N VAL A 126 -13.18 16.15 -5.58
CA VAL A 126 -14.39 16.94 -5.86
C VAL A 126 -15.24 17.10 -4.60
N HIS A 127 -15.43 16.02 -3.84
CA HIS A 127 -16.18 16.06 -2.59
C HIS A 127 -15.52 16.99 -1.55
N GLN A 128 -14.21 16.85 -1.36
CA GLN A 128 -13.43 17.70 -0.45
C GLN A 128 -13.52 19.18 -0.84
N HIS A 129 -13.36 19.51 -2.13
CA HIS A 129 -13.46 20.89 -2.59
C HIS A 129 -14.86 21.47 -2.41
N LYS A 130 -15.92 20.68 -2.62
CA LYS A 130 -17.29 21.12 -2.36
C LYS A 130 -17.49 21.48 -0.89
N ALA A 131 -17.01 20.64 0.03
CA ALA A 131 -17.08 20.91 1.46
C ALA A 131 -16.28 22.17 1.86
N GLN A 132 -15.10 22.37 1.27
CA GLN A 132 -14.28 23.57 1.50
C GLN A 132 -15.00 24.85 1.06
N LEU A 133 -15.66 24.85 -0.10
CA LEU A 133 -16.42 26.01 -0.59
C LEU A 133 -17.61 26.33 0.33
N GLN A 134 -18.34 25.31 0.77
CA GLN A 134 -19.46 25.49 1.71
C GLN A 134 -18.98 26.07 3.05
N ASN A 135 -17.86 25.58 3.59
CA ASN A 135 -17.27 26.11 4.81
C ASN A 135 -16.82 27.57 4.64
N LEU A 136 -16.26 27.92 3.49
CA LEU A 136 -15.86 29.29 3.18
C LEU A 136 -17.05 30.25 3.15
N GLU A 137 -18.16 29.85 2.50
CA GLU A 137 -19.39 30.64 2.44
C GLU A 137 -20.01 30.81 3.83
N LYS A 138 -20.04 29.73 4.62
CA LYS A 138 -20.51 29.74 5.99
C LYS A 138 -19.70 30.71 6.84
N LEU A 139 -18.37 30.60 6.82
CA LEU A 139 -17.48 31.50 7.56
C LEU A 139 -17.72 32.96 7.19
N ARG A 140 -17.81 33.26 5.88
CA ARG A 140 -18.13 34.61 5.41
C ARG A 140 -19.45 35.11 6.00
N SER A 141 -20.51 34.30 5.93
CA SER A 141 -21.83 34.67 6.43
C SER A 141 -21.82 34.91 7.94
N GLU A 142 -21.17 34.03 8.70
CA GLU A 142 -21.06 34.14 10.16
C GLU A 142 -20.28 35.39 10.56
N THR A 143 -19.16 35.66 9.90
CA THR A 143 -18.37 36.88 10.16
C THR A 143 -19.16 38.15 9.83
N LEU A 144 -19.86 38.22 8.70
CA LEU A 144 -20.68 39.38 8.36
C LEU A 144 -21.81 39.60 9.37
N GLN A 145 -22.49 38.52 9.76
CA GLN A 145 -23.55 38.58 10.76
C GLN A 145 -23.04 39.04 12.13
N GLU A 146 -21.85 38.58 12.54
CA GLU A 146 -21.19 39.04 13.76
C GLU A 146 -20.90 40.55 13.70
N LEU A 147 -20.30 41.02 12.60
CA LEU A 147 -20.00 42.44 12.39
C LEU A 147 -21.27 43.31 12.39
N ASP A 148 -22.33 42.87 11.71
CA ASP A 148 -23.62 43.56 11.69
C ASP A 148 -24.24 43.64 13.10
N SER A 149 -24.13 42.56 13.87
CA SER A 149 -24.62 42.53 15.26
C SER A 149 -23.87 43.49 16.18
N VAL A 150 -22.57 43.67 15.97
CA VAL A 150 -21.74 44.64 16.70
C VAL A 150 -22.12 46.05 16.27
N GLY A 151 -22.22 46.31 14.96
CA GLY A 151 -22.62 47.60 14.42
C GLY A 151 -24.00 48.06 14.89
N ALA A 152 -24.96 47.14 15.02
CA ALA A 152 -26.29 47.43 15.54
C ALA A 152 -26.31 47.86 17.01
N LYS A 153 -25.38 47.36 17.84
CA LYS A 153 -25.27 47.72 19.26
C LYS A 153 -24.64 49.09 19.51
N LEU A 154 -23.99 49.65 18.49
CA LEU A 154 -23.32 50.96 18.54
C LEU A 154 -24.21 52.11 18.04
N LYS A 155 -25.42 51.80 17.55
CA LYS A 155 -26.47 52.77 17.23
C LYS A 155 -27.42 52.96 18.41
#